data_AF-A0A8H4AVH9-F1
#
_entry.id   AF-A0A8H4AVH9-F1
#
_cell.length_a   1.000
_cell.length_b   1.000
_cell.length_c   1.000
_cell.angle_alpha   90.00
_cell.angle_beta   90.00
_cell.angle_gamma   90.00
#
_symmetry.space_group_name_H-M   'P 1'
#
loop_
_entity.id
_entity.type
_entity.pdbx_description
1 polymer ?
#
loop_
_entity_poly.entity_id
_entity_poly.type
_entity_poly.pdbx_seq_one_letter_code
_entity_poly.pdbx_strand_id
1 'polypeptide(L)'
;MHKFSLSLLNQIRKKMTWTENASKLSNDEIYDKLKGCIFGAALGDAVGLATEFLSKEKAKKLYGIGPISFGSDKGYKFHVDRQREKWFAGEWTDDTDQQLLIIDSLIGSNGIFNTKDFANHLSKWVDDGYPELDNKPPNGIGKTVGSVLRHSKFKKQPHRAAWDIWVQFNCNMAANGALMRTAILGFPFFWDEKQVIKQTLQATKTTHADPRCCISSVIVTILISRLIQGNIQETIPDLDDSTKQNILSWMQSGNPDKNIDNDIDNDDLPQNNELSKRKSFVKRAVNKVGNFLTDKHDRESLWFERQKKISASLNSSKHDREVPVIPDPLPPGMDTYGADPEMLALTKSIIDRYKFMINATSFDKFEKVEFTKGSRFSKFQTDMSETALLQHCFPDTLAALKLDEYSSIGYVYKCLGAGLYCFTRNLNQQNSEGDAFKKIITELVLEAGDADTNAAVAGALLGTRIGYNKLPKEWVEGLLFKDWLEKRTDSLWAILSNKEQK
;
A
#
# COMPACT_ATOMS: atom_id res chain seq x y z
N MET A 1 23.76 -33.66 -3.96
CA MET A 1 23.11 -32.39 -3.57
C MET A 1 22.58 -31.54 -4.73
N HIS A 2 23.04 -31.70 -5.99
CA HIS A 2 22.57 -30.86 -7.12
C HIS A 2 21.18 -31.17 -7.73
N LYS A 3 20.60 -32.36 -7.51
CA LYS A 3 19.28 -32.72 -8.09
C LYS A 3 18.08 -32.14 -7.31
N PHE A 4 18.25 -31.82 -6.03
CA PHE A 4 17.16 -31.28 -5.19
C PHE A 4 16.84 -29.81 -5.50
N SER A 5 17.84 -28.98 -5.83
CA SER A 5 17.59 -27.56 -6.12
C SER A 5 16.91 -27.32 -7.47
N LEU A 6 17.25 -28.11 -8.50
CA LEU A 6 16.61 -28.03 -9.83
C LEU A 6 15.14 -28.49 -9.80
N SER A 7 14.81 -29.51 -9.00
CA SER A 7 13.43 -29.97 -8.80
C SER A 7 12.56 -28.87 -8.15
N LEU A 8 13.06 -28.25 -7.08
CA LEU A 8 12.37 -27.16 -6.39
C LEU A 8 12.24 -25.91 -7.27
N LEU A 9 13.29 -25.54 -8.00
CA LEU A 9 13.25 -24.42 -8.96
C LEU A 9 12.29 -24.68 -10.12
N ASN A 10 12.20 -25.92 -10.62
CA ASN A 10 11.21 -26.27 -11.64
C ASN A 10 9.78 -26.33 -11.08
N GLN A 11 9.59 -26.74 -9.83
CA GLN A 11 8.28 -26.63 -9.15
C GLN A 11 7.89 -25.16 -8.91
N ILE A 12 8.83 -24.31 -8.53
CA ILE A 12 8.62 -22.86 -8.36
C ILE A 12 8.30 -22.20 -9.70
N ARG A 13 9.04 -22.53 -10.78
CA ARG A 13 8.78 -22.04 -12.13
C ARG A 13 7.39 -22.45 -12.64
N LYS A 14 7.02 -23.73 -12.51
CA LYS A 14 5.67 -24.21 -12.87
C LYS A 14 4.55 -23.52 -12.09
N LYS A 15 4.82 -23.06 -10.86
CA LYS A 15 3.84 -22.33 -10.04
C LYS A 15 3.65 -20.87 -10.43
N MET A 16 4.61 -20.25 -11.11
CA MET A 16 4.53 -18.83 -11.51
C MET A 16 4.10 -18.60 -12.97
N THR A 17 3.97 -19.66 -13.75
CA THR A 17 3.46 -19.56 -15.11
C THR A 17 1.95 -19.68 -15.12
N TRP A 18 1.27 -18.57 -15.31
CA TRP A 18 -0.14 -18.52 -15.68
C TRP A 18 -0.42 -19.09 -17.09
N THR A 19 -1.59 -19.72 -17.23
CA THR A 19 -2.08 -20.24 -18.52
C THR A 19 -2.59 -19.09 -19.39
N GLU A 20 -2.75 -19.31 -20.71
CA GLU A 20 -3.26 -18.30 -21.64
C GLU A 20 -4.65 -17.75 -21.27
N ASN A 21 -5.42 -18.48 -20.46
CA ASN A 21 -6.78 -18.11 -20.04
C ASN A 21 -6.84 -17.56 -18.60
N ALA A 22 -5.69 -17.26 -17.98
CA ALA A 22 -5.65 -16.74 -16.61
C ALA A 22 -6.21 -15.31 -16.48
N SER A 23 -6.25 -14.56 -17.59
CA SER A 23 -6.85 -13.23 -17.66
C SER A 23 -7.55 -13.04 -19.01
N LYS A 24 -8.60 -12.21 -19.01
CA LYS A 24 -9.24 -11.68 -20.22
C LYS A 24 -8.49 -10.48 -20.81
N LEU A 25 -7.48 -9.96 -20.11
CA LEU A 25 -6.65 -8.84 -20.51
C LEU A 25 -5.37 -9.32 -21.21
N SER A 26 -4.86 -8.50 -22.12
CA SER A 26 -3.53 -8.69 -22.70
C SER A 26 -2.42 -8.42 -21.67
N ASN A 27 -1.22 -8.95 -21.94
CA ASN A 27 -0.04 -8.66 -21.11
C ASN A 27 0.23 -7.15 -20.99
N ASP A 28 0.04 -6.39 -22.06
CA ASP A 28 0.28 -4.94 -22.07
C ASP A 28 -0.75 -4.21 -21.19
N GLU A 29 -2.01 -4.64 -21.21
CA GLU A 29 -3.04 -4.10 -20.31
C GLU A 29 -2.73 -4.43 -18.84
N ILE A 30 -2.26 -5.65 -18.55
CA ILE A 30 -1.91 -6.04 -17.18
C ILE A 30 -0.69 -5.26 -16.69
N TYR A 31 0.30 -5.04 -17.55
CA TYR A 31 1.45 -4.19 -17.26
C TYR A 31 1.05 -2.72 -17.05
N ASP A 32 0.15 -2.19 -17.87
CA ASP A 32 -0.40 -0.84 -17.70
C ASP A 32 -1.14 -0.71 -16.36
N LYS A 33 -1.89 -1.74 -15.94
CA LYS A 33 -2.51 -1.81 -14.61
C LYS A 33 -1.52 -1.97 -13.47
N LEU A 34 -0.43 -2.72 -13.67
CA LEU A 34 0.67 -2.86 -12.70
C LEU A 34 1.35 -1.51 -12.46
N LYS A 35 1.73 -0.80 -13.53
CA LYS A 35 2.25 0.57 -13.45
C LYS A 35 1.21 1.49 -12.80
N GLY A 36 -0.06 1.35 -13.18
CA GLY A 36 -1.16 2.12 -12.61
C GLY A 36 -1.26 1.94 -11.09
N CYS A 37 -1.14 0.70 -10.59
CA CYS A 37 -1.14 0.41 -9.16
C CYS A 37 0.01 1.11 -8.42
N ILE A 38 1.24 0.95 -8.93
CA ILE A 38 2.45 1.46 -8.27
C ILE A 38 2.47 3.00 -8.31
N PHE A 39 2.29 3.58 -9.49
CA PHE A 39 2.27 5.04 -9.64
C PHE A 39 1.05 5.67 -9.01
N GLY A 40 -0.12 5.04 -9.09
CA GLY A 40 -1.32 5.52 -8.42
C GLY A 40 -1.13 5.60 -6.92
N ALA A 41 -0.49 4.59 -6.30
CA ALA A 41 -0.12 4.62 -4.89
C ALA A 41 0.85 5.77 -4.57
N ALA A 42 1.93 5.89 -5.33
CA ALA A 42 2.95 6.93 -5.12
C ALA A 42 2.42 8.36 -5.33
N LEU A 43 1.51 8.56 -6.29
CA LEU A 43 0.81 9.82 -6.49
C LEU A 43 -0.11 10.15 -5.32
N GLY A 44 -0.86 9.15 -4.85
CA GLY A 44 -1.74 9.30 -3.69
C GLY A 44 -0.96 9.70 -2.44
N ASP A 45 0.10 8.97 -2.14
CA ASP A 45 1.07 9.27 -1.07
C ASP A 45 1.59 10.72 -1.16
N ALA A 46 2.25 11.06 -2.28
CA ALA A 46 2.91 12.36 -2.45
C ALA A 46 1.93 13.55 -2.40
N VAL A 47 0.71 13.41 -2.93
CA VAL A 47 -0.32 14.46 -2.86
C VAL A 47 -0.97 14.49 -1.47
N GLY A 48 -1.19 13.34 -0.84
CA GLY A 48 -1.81 13.22 0.47
C GLY A 48 -1.00 13.85 1.60
N LEU A 49 0.32 13.92 1.44
CA LEU A 49 1.21 14.66 2.32
C LEU A 49 0.80 16.14 2.50
N ALA A 50 0.03 16.73 1.58
CA ALA A 50 -0.44 18.11 1.68
C ALA A 50 -1.27 18.39 2.94
N THR A 51 -2.02 17.40 3.40
CA THR A 51 -2.98 17.51 4.51
C THR A 51 -2.76 16.49 5.62
N GLU A 52 -1.69 15.70 5.55
CA GLU A 52 -1.29 14.75 6.58
C GLU A 52 -1.25 15.43 7.97
N PHE A 53 -1.92 14.81 8.93
CA PHE A 53 -2.15 15.24 10.31
C PHE A 53 -2.84 16.60 10.49
N LEU A 54 -3.40 17.18 9.43
CA LEU A 54 -4.30 18.33 9.56
C LEU A 54 -5.70 17.88 9.99
N SER A 55 -6.44 18.79 10.63
CA SER A 55 -7.89 18.66 10.69
C SER A 55 -8.50 19.04 9.34
N LYS A 56 -9.67 18.50 9.03
CA LYS A 56 -10.45 18.85 7.85
C LYS A 56 -10.72 20.35 7.77
N GLU A 57 -10.99 20.98 8.91
CA GLU A 57 -11.17 22.44 8.99
C GLU A 57 -9.91 23.21 8.57
N LYS A 58 -8.73 22.75 9.02
CA LYS A 58 -7.46 23.38 8.66
C LYS A 58 -7.10 23.12 7.20
N ALA A 59 -7.33 21.91 6.69
CA ALA A 59 -7.16 21.59 5.26
C ALA A 59 -8.05 22.50 4.39
N LYS A 60 -9.33 22.67 4.74
CA LYS A 60 -10.25 23.59 4.04
C LYS A 60 -9.77 25.04 4.07
N LYS A 61 -9.22 25.52 5.19
CA LYS A 61 -8.66 26.88 5.30
C LYS A 61 -7.43 27.09 4.39
N LEU A 62 -6.61 26.06 4.19
CA LEU A 62 -5.38 26.15 3.41
C LEU A 62 -5.62 25.95 1.91
N TYR A 63 -6.52 25.03 1.56
CA TYR A 63 -6.67 24.51 0.19
C TYR A 63 -8.07 24.69 -0.39
N GLY A 64 -9.04 25.23 0.38
CA GLY A 64 -10.42 25.37 -0.06
C GLY A 64 -11.03 24.05 -0.51
N ILE A 65 -11.31 23.96 -1.81
CA ILE A 65 -11.83 22.79 -2.53
C ILE A 65 -10.80 22.14 -3.46
N GLY A 66 -9.55 22.61 -3.43
CA GLY A 66 -8.50 22.21 -4.35
C GLY A 66 -8.63 22.81 -5.77
N PRO A 67 -7.94 22.23 -6.76
CA PRO A 67 -6.96 21.15 -6.59
C PRO A 67 -5.72 21.64 -5.84
N ILE A 68 -5.04 20.73 -5.15
CA ILE A 68 -3.69 20.98 -4.64
C ILE A 68 -2.74 20.98 -5.85
N SER A 69 -1.86 21.98 -5.91
CA SER A 69 -0.85 22.08 -6.97
C SER A 69 0.18 20.97 -6.80
N PHE A 70 0.28 20.12 -7.84
CA PHE A 70 1.22 19.01 -7.91
C PHE A 70 1.65 18.81 -9.36
N GLY A 71 2.96 18.82 -9.62
CA GLY A 71 3.54 18.74 -10.97
C GLY A 71 3.16 19.87 -11.94
N SER A 72 2.49 20.92 -11.45
CA SER A 72 2.13 22.12 -12.21
C SER A 72 1.88 23.30 -11.27
N ASP A 73 1.96 24.52 -11.78
CA ASP A 73 1.64 25.74 -11.03
C ASP A 73 0.12 25.97 -10.81
N LYS A 74 -0.73 25.04 -11.28
CA LYS A 74 -2.19 25.15 -11.15
C LYS A 74 -2.65 24.59 -9.82
N GLY A 75 -3.45 25.36 -9.08
CA GLY A 75 -4.04 24.96 -7.79
C GLY A 75 -3.35 25.60 -6.60
N TYR A 76 -3.71 25.14 -5.40
CA TYR A 76 -3.18 25.66 -4.15
C TYR A 76 -1.79 25.08 -3.87
N LYS A 77 -0.80 25.95 -3.64
CA LYS A 77 0.57 25.53 -3.34
C LYS A 77 0.63 24.75 -2.04
N PHE A 78 1.54 23.77 -2.00
CA PHE A 78 1.81 22.97 -0.82
C PHE A 78 2.15 23.84 0.40
N HIS A 79 1.40 23.67 1.50
CA HIS A 79 1.69 24.38 2.74
C HIS A 79 2.83 23.71 3.49
N VAL A 80 3.95 24.43 3.64
CA VAL A 80 5.12 23.98 4.39
C VAL A 80 4.95 24.29 5.87
N ASP A 81 4.95 23.25 6.70
CA ASP A 81 5.09 23.33 8.14
C ASP A 81 6.01 22.22 8.67
N ARG A 82 6.14 22.08 9.99
CA ARG A 82 7.05 21.11 10.63
C ARG A 82 6.85 19.66 10.16
N GLN A 83 5.64 19.28 9.73
CA GLN A 83 5.43 17.95 9.18
C GLN A 83 5.97 17.91 7.75
N ARG A 84 5.47 18.80 6.88
CA ARG A 84 5.76 18.76 5.43
C ARG A 84 7.16 19.21 5.04
N GLU A 85 7.88 19.95 5.89
CA GLU A 85 9.24 20.44 5.60
C GLU A 85 10.29 19.33 5.44
N LYS A 86 9.98 18.09 5.81
CA LYS A 86 10.87 16.93 5.67
C LYS A 86 10.97 16.43 4.22
N TRP A 87 10.00 16.79 3.39
CA TRP A 87 9.88 16.35 2.00
C TRP A 87 9.86 17.51 1.03
N PHE A 88 10.27 17.26 -0.20
CA PHE A 88 10.03 18.16 -1.32
C PHE A 88 8.66 17.91 -1.96
N ALA A 89 8.12 18.93 -2.63
CA ALA A 89 6.97 18.71 -3.50
C ALA A 89 7.31 17.66 -4.56
N GLY A 90 6.47 16.64 -4.69
CA GLY A 90 6.73 15.49 -5.57
C GLY A 90 7.39 14.29 -4.88
N GLU A 91 7.90 14.43 -3.65
CA GLU A 91 8.38 13.28 -2.87
C GLU A 91 7.22 12.53 -2.23
N TRP A 92 7.44 11.23 -2.04
CA TRP A 92 6.56 10.31 -1.33
C TRP A 92 7.10 10.00 0.08
N THR A 93 6.29 9.34 0.91
CA THR A 93 6.59 9.00 2.31
C THR A 93 6.96 7.52 2.48
N ASP A 94 6.79 6.98 3.70
CA ASP A 94 7.07 5.57 3.96
C ASP A 94 6.08 4.61 3.30
N ASP A 95 4.91 5.07 2.86
CA ASP A 95 3.93 4.27 2.13
C ASP A 95 4.54 3.70 0.85
N THR A 96 5.07 4.59 0.00
CA THR A 96 5.72 4.20 -1.26
C THR A 96 7.05 3.50 -1.01
N ASP A 97 7.85 3.99 -0.07
CA ASP A 97 9.14 3.37 0.26
C ASP A 97 8.96 1.91 0.71
N GLN A 98 8.00 1.62 1.58
CA GLN A 98 7.77 0.26 2.06
C GLN A 98 7.04 -0.62 1.02
N GLN A 99 6.27 -0.03 0.09
CA GLN A 99 5.79 -0.75 -1.10
C GLN A 99 6.97 -1.20 -1.97
N LEU A 100 7.96 -0.33 -2.18
CA LEU A 100 9.17 -0.64 -2.92
C LEU A 100 10.00 -1.75 -2.28
N LEU A 101 10.03 -1.84 -0.93
CA LEU A 101 10.72 -2.95 -0.24
C LEU A 101 10.03 -4.30 -0.49
N ILE A 102 8.70 -4.31 -0.65
CA ILE A 102 7.95 -5.51 -1.07
C ILE A 102 8.30 -5.85 -2.52
N ILE A 103 8.35 -4.85 -3.41
CA ILE A 103 8.74 -5.02 -4.82
C ILE A 103 10.17 -5.60 -4.92
N ASP A 104 11.13 -5.07 -4.17
CA ASP A 104 12.50 -5.56 -4.15
C ASP A 104 12.58 -7.00 -3.61
N SER A 105 11.75 -7.36 -2.63
CA SER A 105 11.66 -8.74 -2.16
C SER A 105 11.10 -9.69 -3.22
N LEU A 106 10.04 -9.28 -3.93
CA LEU A 106 9.48 -10.03 -5.05
C LEU A 106 10.51 -10.20 -6.18
N ILE A 107 11.24 -9.14 -6.54
CA ILE A 107 12.30 -9.20 -7.56
C ILE A 107 13.41 -10.16 -7.12
N GLY A 108 13.89 -10.01 -5.89
CA GLY A 108 14.96 -10.84 -5.31
C GLY A 108 14.59 -12.32 -5.20
N SER A 109 13.30 -12.60 -4.99
CA SER A 109 12.75 -13.94 -4.77
C SER A 109 11.95 -14.47 -5.96
N ASN A 110 12.17 -13.89 -7.16
CA ASN A 110 11.58 -14.32 -8.42
C ASN A 110 10.05 -14.49 -8.28
N GLY A 111 9.36 -13.39 -7.96
CA GLY A 111 7.89 -13.25 -7.91
C GLY A 111 7.23 -13.82 -6.66
N ILE A 112 7.95 -14.53 -5.79
CA ILE A 112 7.42 -15.08 -4.54
C ILE A 112 7.82 -14.17 -3.39
N PHE A 113 6.86 -13.70 -2.59
CA PHE A 113 7.14 -12.91 -1.41
C PHE A 113 7.89 -13.72 -0.34
N ASN A 114 8.91 -13.09 0.27
CA ASN A 114 9.74 -13.68 1.32
C ASN A 114 9.75 -12.78 2.57
N THR A 115 9.14 -13.27 3.65
CA THR A 115 8.96 -12.55 4.92
C THR A 115 10.29 -12.10 5.54
N LYS A 116 11.30 -12.97 5.60
CA LYS A 116 12.61 -12.65 6.19
C LYS A 116 13.39 -11.65 5.34
N ASP A 117 13.34 -11.80 4.02
CA ASP A 117 13.98 -10.88 3.09
C ASP A 117 13.37 -9.47 3.21
N PHE A 118 12.04 -9.38 3.20
CA PHE A 118 11.34 -8.12 3.45
C PHE A 118 11.63 -7.53 4.85
N ALA A 119 11.70 -8.35 5.91
CA ALA A 119 12.09 -7.89 7.24
C ALA A 119 13.52 -7.33 7.29
N ASN A 120 14.44 -7.92 6.52
CA ASN A 120 15.81 -7.40 6.39
C ASN A 120 15.84 -6.08 5.60
N HIS A 121 15.07 -5.99 4.51
CA HIS A 121 14.89 -4.74 3.76
C HIS A 121 14.32 -3.63 4.64
N LEU A 122 13.26 -3.89 5.41
CA LEU A 122 12.70 -2.93 6.38
C LEU A 122 13.73 -2.50 7.42
N SER A 123 14.45 -3.45 8.01
CA SER A 123 15.47 -3.12 9.02
C SER A 123 16.57 -2.23 8.44
N LYS A 124 17.01 -2.52 7.21
CA LYS A 124 18.03 -1.72 6.52
C LYS A 124 17.50 -0.34 6.15
N TRP A 125 16.29 -0.26 5.60
CA TRP A 125 15.65 1.01 5.25
C TRP A 125 15.45 1.90 6.48
N VAL A 126 15.14 1.35 7.66
CA VAL A 126 15.05 2.14 8.90
C VAL A 126 16.37 2.81 9.29
N ASP A 127 17.51 2.17 8.97
CA ASP A 127 18.83 2.71 9.26
C ASP A 127 19.30 3.70 8.16
N ASP A 128 19.04 3.36 6.89
CA ASP A 128 19.71 3.98 5.73
C ASP A 128 18.78 4.79 4.79
N GLY A 129 17.46 4.66 4.92
CA GLY A 129 16.49 5.09 3.91
C GLY A 129 16.68 4.35 2.59
N TYR A 130 16.50 5.04 1.46
CA TYR A 130 16.96 4.59 0.14
C TYR A 130 18.16 5.44 -0.32
N PRO A 131 19.39 4.96 -0.10
CA PRO A 131 20.61 5.63 -0.56
C PRO A 131 20.63 5.93 -2.06
N GLU A 132 19.96 5.10 -2.85
CA GLU A 132 19.82 5.25 -4.31
C GLU A 132 18.92 6.41 -4.73
N LEU A 133 18.05 6.91 -3.85
CA LEU A 133 17.15 8.04 -4.14
C LEU A 133 17.78 9.36 -3.69
N ASP A 134 18.06 9.51 -2.40
CA ASP A 134 18.45 10.81 -1.84
C ASP A 134 19.39 10.78 -0.63
N ASN A 135 19.84 9.58 -0.20
CA ASN A 135 20.62 9.37 1.02
C ASN A 135 20.01 10.02 2.28
N LYS A 136 18.68 10.21 2.32
CA LYS A 136 18.01 10.71 3.51
C LYS A 136 17.68 9.56 4.46
N PRO A 137 17.64 9.81 5.78
CA PRO A 137 17.02 8.87 6.70
C PRO A 137 15.53 8.71 6.33
N PRO A 138 14.94 7.55 6.63
CA PRO A 138 13.53 7.31 6.38
C PRO A 138 12.67 8.28 7.19
N ASN A 139 11.64 8.82 6.55
CA ASN A 139 10.63 9.64 7.20
C ASN A 139 9.28 8.91 7.19
N GLY A 140 8.39 9.21 8.14
CA GLY A 140 7.03 8.68 8.17
C GLY A 140 6.80 7.43 9.03
N ILE A 141 7.86 6.73 9.47
CA ILE A 141 7.74 5.44 10.21
C ILE A 141 6.70 5.48 11.35
N GLY A 142 5.64 4.71 11.17
CA GLY A 142 4.59 4.52 12.17
C GLY A 142 5.04 3.80 13.45
N LYS A 143 4.33 4.07 14.56
CA LYS A 143 4.63 3.51 15.90
C LYS A 143 4.62 1.97 15.94
N THR A 144 3.71 1.32 15.21
CA THR A 144 3.62 -0.14 15.13
C THR A 144 4.88 -0.73 14.51
N VAL A 145 5.24 -0.26 13.31
CA VAL A 145 6.44 -0.71 12.58
C VAL A 145 7.69 -0.48 13.42
N GLY A 146 7.86 0.72 13.98
CA GLY A 146 8.99 1.03 14.86
C GLY A 146 9.08 0.12 16.08
N SER A 147 7.96 -0.28 16.68
CA SER A 147 7.95 -1.18 17.85
C SER A 147 8.32 -2.61 17.48
N VAL A 148 7.82 -3.11 16.35
CA VAL A 148 8.12 -4.46 15.87
C VAL A 148 9.58 -4.58 15.42
N LEU A 149 10.13 -3.58 14.74
CA LEU A 149 11.54 -3.56 14.31
C LEU A 149 12.54 -3.62 15.47
N ARG A 150 12.19 -3.04 16.61
CA ARG A 150 13.01 -3.08 17.84
C ARG A 150 12.93 -4.43 18.57
N HIS A 151 11.99 -5.30 18.20
CA HIS A 151 11.83 -6.60 18.85
C HIS A 151 12.99 -7.53 18.46
N SER A 152 13.64 -8.16 19.46
CA SER A 152 14.87 -8.94 19.27
C SER A 152 14.74 -10.12 18.29
N LYS A 153 13.52 -10.66 18.13
CA LYS A 153 13.24 -11.74 17.19
C LYS A 153 12.98 -11.28 15.76
N PHE A 154 12.77 -9.99 15.50
CA PHE A 154 12.20 -9.51 14.23
C PHE A 154 12.94 -10.03 13.00
N LYS A 155 14.26 -9.88 12.92
CA LYS A 155 15.05 -10.36 11.77
C LYS A 155 15.03 -11.89 11.58
N LYS A 156 14.70 -12.67 12.61
CA LYS A 156 14.70 -14.14 12.58
C LYS A 156 13.32 -14.77 12.48
N GLN A 157 12.33 -14.16 13.12
CA GLN A 157 10.94 -14.60 13.20
C GLN A 157 10.04 -13.34 13.16
N PRO A 158 9.83 -12.72 11.99
CA PRO A 158 9.12 -11.44 11.88
C PRO A 158 7.67 -11.54 12.37
N HIS A 159 6.94 -12.58 11.97
CA HIS A 159 5.56 -12.82 12.42
C HIS A 159 5.47 -12.98 13.94
N ARG A 160 6.44 -13.68 14.52
CA ARG A 160 6.52 -13.83 15.97
C ARG A 160 6.71 -12.49 16.68
N ALA A 161 7.59 -11.64 16.16
CA ALA A 161 7.83 -10.32 16.70
C ALA A 161 6.59 -9.43 16.62
N ALA A 162 5.90 -9.42 15.47
CA ALA A 162 4.65 -8.70 15.30
C ALA A 162 3.56 -9.20 16.26
N TRP A 163 3.47 -10.52 16.46
CA TRP A 163 2.54 -11.14 17.40
C TRP A 163 2.82 -10.73 18.85
N ASP A 164 4.09 -10.84 19.30
CA ASP A 164 4.50 -10.49 20.66
C ASP A 164 4.15 -9.02 20.97
N ILE A 165 4.42 -8.11 20.03
CA ILE A 165 4.04 -6.70 20.15
C ILE A 165 2.51 -6.53 20.16
N TRP A 166 1.77 -7.18 19.26
CA TRP A 166 0.31 -7.06 19.24
C TRP A 166 -0.34 -7.50 20.56
N VAL A 167 0.12 -8.62 21.14
CA VAL A 167 -0.32 -9.09 22.47
C VAL A 167 0.05 -8.10 23.58
N GLN A 168 1.27 -7.53 23.54
CA GLN A 168 1.71 -6.50 24.51
C GLN A 168 0.77 -5.28 24.54
N PHE A 169 0.15 -4.95 23.41
CA PHE A 169 -0.85 -3.88 23.31
C PHE A 169 -2.30 -4.37 23.46
N ASN A 170 -2.51 -5.47 24.20
CA ASN A 170 -3.80 -6.09 24.47
C ASN A 170 -4.58 -6.44 23.20
N CYS A 171 -3.87 -6.93 22.18
CA CYS A 171 -4.42 -7.29 20.88
C CYS A 171 -5.12 -6.13 20.15
N ASN A 172 -4.85 -4.87 20.50
CA ASN A 172 -5.57 -3.74 19.90
C ASN A 172 -4.60 -2.77 19.19
N MET A 173 -4.11 -3.18 18.01
CA MET A 173 -3.19 -2.40 17.18
C MET A 173 -3.57 -2.42 15.70
N ALA A 174 -4.80 -2.01 15.39
CA ALA A 174 -5.30 -1.94 14.02
C ALA A 174 -4.84 -0.71 13.25
N ALA A 175 -3.52 -0.55 13.14
CA ALA A 175 -2.89 0.43 12.27
C ALA A 175 -2.92 -0.01 10.80
N ASN A 176 -2.94 0.94 9.88
CA ASN A 176 -2.99 0.75 8.42
C ASN A 176 -1.61 0.54 7.75
N GLY A 177 -0.50 0.57 8.49
CA GLY A 177 0.84 0.56 7.90
C GLY A 177 1.21 -0.64 7.03
N ALA A 178 0.49 -1.77 7.14
CA ALA A 178 0.63 -2.87 6.18
C ALA A 178 -0.32 -2.73 4.96
N LEU A 179 -1.52 -2.18 5.15
CA LEU A 179 -2.48 -1.96 4.07
C LEU A 179 -1.90 -1.04 2.99
N MET A 180 -1.20 0.02 3.41
CA MET A 180 -0.65 1.04 2.51
C MET A 180 0.30 0.51 1.42
N ARG A 181 0.98 -0.60 1.72
CA ARG A 181 2.08 -1.12 0.90
C ARG A 181 1.80 -2.46 0.21
N THR A 182 0.70 -3.13 0.56
CA THR A 182 0.46 -4.53 0.14
C THR A 182 -0.28 -4.68 -1.18
N ALA A 183 -0.86 -3.61 -1.74
CA ALA A 183 -1.63 -3.64 -2.99
C ALA A 183 -0.93 -4.41 -4.14
N ILE A 184 0.39 -4.27 -4.27
CA ILE A 184 1.21 -4.93 -5.29
C ILE A 184 1.14 -6.46 -5.27
N LEU A 185 0.80 -7.07 -4.12
CA LEU A 185 0.69 -8.53 -3.96
C LEU A 185 -0.54 -9.12 -4.67
N GLY A 186 -1.45 -8.27 -5.17
CA GLY A 186 -2.52 -8.69 -6.05
C GLY A 186 -2.06 -9.16 -7.43
N PHE A 187 -0.81 -8.90 -7.84
CA PHE A 187 -0.29 -9.20 -9.18
C PHE A 187 0.44 -10.55 -9.33
N PRO A 188 1.38 -10.96 -8.45
CA PRO A 188 2.28 -12.07 -8.77
C PRO A 188 1.61 -13.44 -8.98
N PHE A 189 0.45 -13.66 -8.34
CA PHE A 189 -0.30 -14.92 -8.41
C PHE A 189 -1.78 -14.68 -8.64
N PHE A 190 -2.15 -13.63 -9.35
CA PHE A 190 -3.54 -13.21 -9.43
C PHE A 190 -4.50 -14.27 -10.02
N TRP A 191 -4.00 -15.32 -10.69
CA TRP A 191 -4.78 -16.49 -11.13
C TRP A 191 -5.00 -17.55 -10.04
N ASP A 192 -4.19 -17.54 -8.98
CA ASP A 192 -4.25 -18.42 -7.82
C ASP A 192 -4.57 -17.60 -6.58
N GLU A 193 -5.87 -17.46 -6.33
CA GLU A 193 -6.41 -16.72 -5.20
C GLU A 193 -5.82 -17.15 -3.84
N LYS A 194 -5.58 -18.45 -3.64
CA LYS A 194 -5.00 -18.95 -2.38
C LYS A 194 -3.59 -18.40 -2.19
N GLN A 195 -2.80 -18.32 -3.26
CA GLN A 195 -1.46 -17.75 -3.24
C GLN A 195 -1.43 -16.23 -3.09
N VAL A 196 -2.43 -15.51 -3.62
CA VAL A 196 -2.59 -14.06 -3.34
C VAL A 196 -2.81 -13.86 -1.85
N ILE A 197 -3.79 -14.55 -1.26
CA ILE A 197 -4.10 -14.42 0.18
C ILE A 197 -2.90 -14.80 1.04
N LYS A 198 -2.25 -15.92 0.74
CA LYS A 198 -1.09 -16.39 1.52
C LYS A 198 0.03 -15.33 1.55
N GLN A 199 0.39 -14.75 0.40
CA GLN A 199 1.47 -13.76 0.34
C GLN A 199 1.09 -12.42 0.93
N THR A 200 -0.17 -12.00 0.75
CA THR A 200 -0.70 -10.84 1.45
C THR A 200 -0.57 -11.01 2.96
N LEU A 201 -0.98 -12.16 3.52
CA LEU A 201 -0.86 -12.42 4.95
C LEU A 201 0.60 -12.49 5.42
N GLN A 202 1.52 -13.08 4.64
CA GLN A 202 2.96 -13.04 4.93
C GLN A 202 3.49 -11.59 5.02
N ALA A 203 3.16 -10.75 4.05
CA ALA A 203 3.64 -9.37 4.03
C ALA A 203 3.02 -8.51 5.14
N THR A 204 1.71 -8.65 5.36
CA THR A 204 0.99 -7.91 6.41
C THR A 204 1.53 -8.28 7.79
N LYS A 205 1.60 -9.58 8.07
CA LYS A 205 2.00 -10.10 9.39
C LYS A 205 3.47 -9.95 9.71
N THR A 206 4.30 -9.60 8.74
CA THR A 206 5.68 -9.17 9.02
C THR A 206 5.70 -8.08 10.09
N THR A 207 4.70 -7.17 10.11
CA THR A 207 4.66 -6.05 11.07
C THR A 207 3.32 -5.86 11.77
N HIS A 208 2.22 -6.34 11.20
CA HIS A 208 0.87 -6.13 11.72
C HIS A 208 0.16 -7.47 11.89
N ALA A 209 0.12 -7.97 13.13
CA ALA A 209 -0.58 -9.22 13.46
C ALA A 209 -2.11 -9.04 13.64
N ASP A 210 -2.60 -7.80 13.73
CA ASP A 210 -4.01 -7.50 13.99
C ASP A 210 -4.91 -8.00 12.84
N PRO A 211 -5.93 -8.85 13.11
CA PRO A 211 -6.81 -9.42 12.09
C PRO A 211 -7.51 -8.38 11.22
N ARG A 212 -7.81 -7.19 11.76
CA ARG A 212 -8.43 -6.08 11.00
C ARG A 212 -7.51 -5.60 9.88
N CYS A 213 -6.20 -5.58 10.11
CA CYS A 213 -5.21 -5.21 9.08
C CYS A 213 -5.04 -6.32 8.04
N CYS A 214 -5.04 -7.59 8.49
CA CYS A 214 -4.99 -8.77 7.64
C CYS A 214 -6.14 -8.82 6.63
N ILE A 215 -7.40 -8.74 7.10
CA ILE A 215 -8.57 -8.77 6.20
C ILE A 215 -8.57 -7.58 5.25
N SER A 216 -8.22 -6.38 5.73
CA SER A 216 -8.18 -5.18 4.89
C SER A 216 -7.18 -5.32 3.73
N SER A 217 -5.99 -5.86 4.02
CA SER A 217 -4.96 -6.12 3.02
C SER A 217 -5.41 -7.19 2.01
N VAL A 218 -6.08 -8.23 2.49
CA VAL A 218 -6.64 -9.30 1.63
C VAL A 218 -7.74 -8.75 0.70
N ILE A 219 -8.64 -7.91 1.21
CA ILE A 219 -9.69 -7.30 0.38
C ILE A 219 -9.08 -6.50 -0.78
N VAL A 220 -8.10 -5.63 -0.51
CA VAL A 220 -7.43 -4.81 -1.53
C VAL A 220 -6.69 -5.66 -2.57
N THR A 221 -5.91 -6.63 -2.12
CA THR A 221 -5.10 -7.48 -3.02
C THR A 221 -5.97 -8.42 -3.85
N ILE A 222 -7.08 -8.93 -3.29
CA ILE A 222 -8.05 -9.70 -4.06
C ILE A 222 -8.79 -8.83 -5.07
N LEU A 223 -9.22 -7.62 -4.70
CA LEU A 223 -9.82 -6.67 -5.66
C LEU A 223 -8.91 -6.44 -6.86
N ILE A 224 -7.63 -6.15 -6.61
CA ILE A 224 -6.62 -5.99 -7.66
C ILE A 224 -6.50 -7.25 -8.50
N SER A 225 -6.40 -8.43 -7.87
CA SER A 225 -6.30 -9.69 -8.60
C SER A 225 -7.48 -9.90 -9.55
N ARG A 226 -8.72 -9.63 -9.11
CA ARG A 226 -9.94 -9.77 -9.92
C ARG A 226 -10.02 -8.76 -11.05
N LEU A 227 -9.62 -7.51 -10.80
CA LEU A 227 -9.54 -6.48 -11.84
C LEU A 227 -8.63 -6.91 -12.98
N ILE A 228 -7.46 -7.49 -12.67
CA ILE A 228 -6.50 -7.90 -13.69
C ILE A 228 -6.80 -9.29 -14.29
N GLN A 229 -7.68 -10.10 -13.69
CA GLN A 229 -8.32 -11.25 -14.38
C GLN A 229 -9.32 -10.79 -15.45
N GLY A 230 -9.88 -9.59 -15.32
CA GLY A 230 -11.00 -9.11 -16.14
C GLY A 230 -12.36 -9.72 -15.74
N ASN A 231 -12.47 -10.30 -14.54
CA ASN A 231 -13.68 -10.96 -14.04
C ASN A 231 -14.46 -10.07 -13.06
N ILE A 232 -14.90 -8.91 -13.53
CA ILE A 232 -15.57 -7.90 -12.69
C ILE A 232 -17.07 -8.17 -12.45
N GLN A 233 -17.71 -9.00 -13.28
CA GLN A 233 -19.16 -9.29 -13.22
C GLN A 233 -19.49 -10.71 -12.71
N GLU A 234 -18.49 -11.51 -12.34
CA GLU A 234 -18.72 -12.90 -11.92
C GLU A 234 -19.08 -12.94 -10.43
N THR A 235 -20.26 -13.47 -10.08
CA THR A 235 -20.58 -13.82 -8.69
C THR A 235 -19.54 -14.82 -8.20
N ILE A 236 -18.83 -14.47 -7.14
CA ILE A 236 -17.73 -15.27 -6.65
C ILE A 236 -18.28 -16.38 -5.74
N PRO A 237 -18.13 -17.68 -6.08
CA PRO A 237 -18.58 -18.76 -5.22
C PRO A 237 -17.89 -18.69 -3.86
N ASP A 238 -18.61 -18.98 -2.78
CA ASP A 238 -18.03 -19.00 -1.44
C ASP A 238 -16.85 -20.01 -1.34
N LEU A 239 -15.96 -19.78 -0.40
CA LEU A 239 -14.82 -20.67 -0.12
C LEU A 239 -15.29 -21.93 0.61
N ASP A 240 -14.72 -23.07 0.25
CA ASP A 240 -14.90 -24.31 1.01
C ASP A 240 -14.31 -24.17 2.43
N ASP A 241 -14.81 -24.98 3.37
CA ASP A 241 -14.41 -24.91 4.78
C ASP A 241 -12.92 -25.17 4.98
N SER A 242 -12.30 -26.06 4.21
CA SER A 242 -10.87 -26.34 4.31
C SER A 242 -10.04 -25.10 3.94
N THR A 243 -10.43 -24.39 2.88
CA THR A 243 -9.80 -23.16 2.46
C THR A 243 -9.98 -22.05 3.50
N LYS A 244 -11.18 -21.90 4.08
CA LYS A 244 -11.42 -20.95 5.18
C LYS A 244 -10.53 -21.27 6.40
N GLN A 245 -10.43 -22.54 6.79
CA GLN A 245 -9.56 -22.96 7.90
C GLN A 245 -8.07 -22.69 7.63
N ASN A 246 -7.60 -22.91 6.40
CA ASN A 246 -6.23 -22.57 6.01
C ASN A 246 -5.95 -21.06 6.15
N ILE A 247 -6.87 -20.21 5.71
CA ILE A 247 -6.74 -18.75 5.82
C ILE A 247 -6.69 -18.32 7.29
N LEU A 248 -7.60 -18.83 8.13
CA LEU A 248 -7.61 -18.54 9.57
C LEU A 248 -6.31 -19.00 10.25
N SER A 249 -5.82 -20.17 9.86
CA SER A 249 -4.52 -20.68 10.30
C SER A 249 -3.38 -19.74 9.90
N TRP A 250 -3.35 -19.24 8.66
CA TRP A 250 -2.32 -18.32 8.20
C TRP A 250 -2.35 -17.00 8.97
N MET A 251 -3.55 -16.50 9.27
CA MET A 251 -3.76 -15.34 10.14
C MET A 251 -3.23 -15.55 11.57
N GLN A 252 -2.97 -16.79 11.98
CA GLN A 252 -2.45 -17.13 13.31
C GLN A 252 -0.95 -17.47 13.36
N SER A 253 -0.24 -17.57 12.23
CA SER A 253 1.25 -17.63 12.16
C SER A 253 1.97 -16.66 13.13
N GLY A 254 2.99 -17.14 13.84
CA GLY A 254 3.74 -16.38 14.86
C GLY A 254 3.18 -16.53 16.29
N ASN A 255 2.00 -17.14 16.44
CA ASN A 255 1.42 -17.52 17.73
C ASN A 255 2.35 -18.50 18.48
N PRO A 256 2.56 -18.39 19.81
CA PRO A 256 3.45 -19.33 20.53
C PRO A 256 2.90 -20.75 20.66
N ASP A 257 1.58 -20.92 20.56
CA ASP A 257 0.96 -22.23 20.71
C ASP A 257 1.30 -23.10 19.50
N LYS A 258 2.16 -24.09 19.70
CA LYS A 258 2.62 -25.01 18.64
C LYS A 258 1.49 -25.79 17.96
N ASN A 259 0.31 -25.89 18.58
CA ASN A 259 -0.86 -26.53 17.95
C ASN A 259 -1.58 -25.60 16.96
N ILE A 260 -1.21 -24.32 16.95
CA ILE A 260 -1.87 -23.23 16.22
C ILE A 260 -0.87 -22.48 15.32
N ASP A 261 0.42 -22.48 15.69
CA ASP A 261 1.49 -21.84 14.92
C ASP A 261 1.76 -22.58 13.61
N ASN A 262 1.04 -22.15 12.59
CA ASN A 262 1.27 -22.58 11.22
C ASN A 262 2.15 -21.54 10.57
N ASP A 263 3.47 -21.76 10.65
CA ASP A 263 4.45 -20.96 9.94
C ASP A 263 4.11 -20.98 8.45
N ILE A 264 3.72 -19.82 7.93
CA ILE A 264 3.38 -19.66 6.53
C ILE A 264 4.58 -19.23 5.71
N ASP A 265 5.68 -18.83 6.35
CA ASP A 265 6.80 -18.15 5.72
C ASP A 265 7.51 -19.06 4.72
N ASN A 266 7.89 -18.47 3.58
CA ASN A 266 8.67 -19.15 2.56
C ASN A 266 10.17 -19.09 2.90
N ASP A 267 10.51 -19.45 4.14
CA ASP A 267 11.84 -19.23 4.74
C ASP A 267 12.98 -20.01 4.07
N ASP A 268 12.64 -21.12 3.42
CA ASP A 268 13.58 -22.03 2.76
C ASP A 268 13.69 -21.83 1.25
N LEU A 269 13.13 -20.73 0.70
CA LEU A 269 13.34 -20.41 -0.71
C LEU A 269 14.85 -20.32 -0.96
N PRO A 270 15.42 -21.07 -1.92
CA PRO A 270 16.84 -21.06 -2.16
C PRO A 270 17.29 -19.63 -2.41
N GLN A 271 18.16 -19.10 -1.55
CA GLN A 271 18.99 -17.96 -1.92
C GLN A 271 19.85 -18.44 -3.09
N ASN A 272 19.33 -18.32 -4.29
CA ASN A 272 19.92 -18.99 -5.44
C ASN A 272 21.26 -18.29 -5.68
N ASN A 273 22.39 -18.97 -5.41
CA ASN A 273 23.71 -18.45 -5.76
C ASN A 273 23.87 -18.21 -7.28
N GLU A 274 22.93 -18.69 -8.11
CA GLU A 274 22.76 -18.29 -9.51
C GLU A 274 22.24 -16.85 -9.71
N LEU A 275 21.65 -16.21 -8.69
CA LEU A 275 21.38 -14.77 -8.70
C LEU A 275 22.65 -13.95 -8.72
N SER A 276 23.84 -14.47 -8.41
CA SER A 276 25.09 -13.75 -8.72
C SER A 276 25.25 -13.53 -10.24
N LYS A 277 24.75 -14.46 -11.06
CA LYS A 277 24.74 -14.37 -12.53
C LYS A 277 23.55 -13.55 -13.06
N ARG A 278 22.37 -13.57 -12.43
CA ARG A 278 21.24 -12.66 -12.78
C ARG A 278 21.39 -11.24 -12.23
N LYS A 279 22.05 -11.05 -11.08
CA LYS A 279 22.59 -9.76 -10.64
C LYS A 279 23.48 -9.19 -11.73
N SER A 280 24.25 -10.00 -12.47
CA SER A 280 24.98 -9.50 -13.65
C SER A 280 24.09 -9.07 -14.83
N PHE A 281 22.86 -9.58 -14.96
CA PHE A 281 21.92 -9.19 -16.02
C PHE A 281 21.13 -7.93 -15.62
N VAL A 282 20.58 -7.88 -14.40
CA VAL A 282 19.95 -6.67 -13.84
C VAL A 282 20.99 -5.56 -13.68
N LYS A 283 22.21 -5.85 -13.18
CA LYS A 283 23.33 -4.90 -13.18
C LYS A 283 23.80 -4.53 -14.59
N ARG A 284 23.68 -5.40 -15.61
CA ARG A 284 23.96 -5.02 -17.01
C ARG A 284 22.83 -4.19 -17.63
N ALA A 285 21.57 -4.42 -17.27
CA ALA A 285 20.43 -3.62 -17.71
C ALA A 285 20.43 -2.24 -17.02
N VAL A 286 20.69 -2.21 -15.72
CA VAL A 286 20.90 -1.00 -14.91
C VAL A 286 22.16 -0.24 -15.36
N ASN A 287 23.29 -0.93 -15.63
CA ASN A 287 24.51 -0.27 -16.13
C ASN A 287 24.44 0.13 -17.61
N LYS A 288 23.57 -0.48 -18.44
CA LYS A 288 23.35 -0.05 -19.84
C LYS A 288 22.46 1.19 -19.93
N VAL A 289 21.66 1.50 -18.91
CA VAL A 289 20.67 2.58 -18.90
C VAL A 289 21.09 3.76 -17.99
N GLY A 290 22.40 3.91 -17.79
CA GLY A 290 23.03 5.15 -17.36
C GLY A 290 23.21 5.32 -15.86
N ASN A 291 24.44 5.68 -15.50
CA ASN A 291 24.80 6.32 -14.24
C ASN A 291 23.88 7.52 -13.99
N PHE A 292 22.93 7.39 -13.06
CA PHE A 292 22.29 8.55 -12.47
C PHE A 292 22.85 8.71 -11.06
N LEU A 293 23.52 9.84 -10.84
CA LEU A 293 24.09 10.34 -9.58
C LEU A 293 25.19 9.49 -8.94
N THR A 294 26.18 9.05 -9.72
CA THR A 294 27.38 8.39 -9.19
C THR A 294 28.39 9.36 -8.57
N ASP A 295 28.27 10.68 -8.80
CA ASP A 295 29.21 11.63 -8.21
C ASP A 295 28.69 12.18 -6.86
N LYS A 296 29.54 12.14 -5.84
CA LYS A 296 29.30 12.81 -4.55
C LYS A 296 29.16 14.32 -4.77
N HIS A 297 29.82 14.87 -5.80
CA HIS A 297 29.79 16.29 -6.12
C HIS A 297 28.44 16.79 -6.63
N ASP A 298 27.70 15.98 -7.40
CA ASP A 298 26.35 16.32 -7.90
C ASP A 298 25.30 16.30 -6.80
N ARG A 299 25.49 15.45 -5.78
CA ARG A 299 24.59 15.36 -4.62
C ARG A 299 24.79 16.51 -3.64
N GLU A 300 26.05 16.90 -3.39
CA GLU A 300 26.36 18.08 -2.58
C GLU A 300 25.98 19.38 -3.30
N SER A 301 26.12 19.46 -4.63
CA SER A 301 25.71 20.65 -5.39
C SER A 301 24.19 20.85 -5.40
N LEU A 302 23.40 19.77 -5.57
CA LEU A 302 21.94 19.80 -5.41
C LEU A 302 21.55 20.19 -3.98
N TRP A 303 22.27 19.71 -2.96
CA TRP A 303 22.04 20.09 -1.55
C TRP A 303 22.39 21.56 -1.25
N PHE A 304 23.44 22.12 -1.86
CA PHE A 304 23.81 23.53 -1.71
C PHE A 304 22.90 24.48 -2.52
N GLU A 305 22.53 24.14 -3.76
CA GLU A 305 21.48 24.86 -4.49
C GLU A 305 20.15 24.84 -3.71
N ARG A 306 19.83 23.71 -3.06
CA ARG A 306 18.70 23.52 -2.14
C ARG A 306 18.73 24.49 -0.97
N GLN A 307 19.85 24.64 -0.26
CA GLN A 307 19.96 25.63 0.83
C GLN A 307 19.80 27.07 0.34
N LYS A 308 20.29 27.36 -0.88
CA LYS A 308 20.19 28.69 -1.50
C LYS A 308 18.76 29.04 -1.90
N LYS A 309 18.00 28.11 -2.49
CA LYS A 309 16.58 28.28 -2.85
C LYS A 309 15.67 28.36 -1.62
N ILE A 310 15.93 27.54 -0.59
CA ILE A 310 15.21 27.59 0.69
C ILE A 310 15.45 28.92 1.41
N SER A 311 16.71 29.37 1.49
CA SER A 311 17.04 30.68 2.08
C SER A 311 16.41 31.84 1.30
N ALA A 312 16.33 31.76 -0.04
CA ALA A 312 15.67 32.76 -0.86
C ALA A 312 14.14 32.79 -0.63
N SER A 313 13.50 31.62 -0.54
CA SER A 313 12.07 31.47 -0.26
C SER A 313 11.69 31.96 1.14
N LEU A 314 12.46 31.58 2.16
CA LEU A 314 12.26 32.01 3.55
C LEU A 314 12.49 33.52 3.71
N ASN A 315 13.47 34.10 3.00
CA ASN A 315 13.70 35.55 3.02
C ASN A 315 12.64 36.36 2.26
N SER A 316 11.87 35.74 1.35
CA SER A 316 10.71 36.38 0.70
C SER A 316 9.42 36.36 1.53
N SER A 317 9.41 35.69 2.69
CA SER A 317 8.20 35.50 3.51
C SER A 317 7.84 36.66 4.46
N LYS A 318 8.38 37.87 4.21
CA LYS A 318 7.98 39.12 4.90
C LYS A 318 6.83 39.86 4.21
N HIS A 319 5.92 39.15 3.54
CA HIS A 319 4.68 39.75 3.04
C HIS A 319 3.48 39.12 3.73
N ASP A 320 2.59 40.01 4.17
CA ASP A 320 1.36 39.71 4.91
C ASP A 320 0.59 38.57 4.25
N ARG A 321 0.18 37.60 5.08
CA ARG A 321 -0.52 36.39 4.64
C ARG A 321 -1.95 36.74 4.28
N GLU A 322 -2.19 37.11 3.02
CA GLU A 322 -3.53 37.10 2.47
C GLU A 322 -4.04 35.66 2.39
N VAL A 323 -5.12 35.37 3.13
CA VAL A 323 -5.89 34.13 3.00
C VAL A 323 -6.54 34.15 1.62
N PRO A 324 -6.38 33.12 0.77
CA PRO A 324 -7.02 33.09 -0.54
C PRO A 324 -8.54 33.23 -0.41
N VAL A 325 -9.13 34.12 -1.21
CA VAL A 325 -10.59 34.23 -1.34
C VAL A 325 -11.11 32.94 -1.97
N ILE A 326 -11.92 32.19 -1.22
CA ILE A 326 -12.56 30.95 -1.68
C ILE A 326 -13.67 31.32 -2.67
N PRO A 327 -13.63 30.88 -3.94
CA PRO A 327 -14.72 31.14 -4.88
C PRO A 327 -15.96 30.29 -4.55
N ASP A 328 -17.15 30.88 -4.71
CA ASP A 328 -18.47 30.23 -4.59
C ASP A 328 -19.20 30.21 -5.95
N PRO A 329 -20.01 29.18 -6.27
CA PRO A 329 -20.27 27.97 -5.49
C PRO A 329 -19.23 26.85 -5.70
N LEU A 330 -19.07 26.03 -4.65
CA LEU A 330 -18.23 24.83 -4.67
C LEU A 330 -18.68 23.85 -5.76
N PRO A 331 -17.77 23.18 -6.49
CA PRO A 331 -18.13 22.09 -7.37
C PRO A 331 -18.73 20.96 -6.53
N PRO A 332 -19.69 20.20 -7.07
CA PRO A 332 -20.31 19.13 -6.33
C PRO A 332 -19.25 18.07 -6.00
N GLY A 333 -19.20 17.63 -4.74
CA GLY A 333 -18.23 16.64 -4.24
C GLY A 333 -18.52 15.21 -4.75
N MET A 334 -17.63 14.26 -4.48
CA MET A 334 -17.63 12.87 -4.97
C MET A 334 -18.93 12.15 -4.66
N ASP A 335 -19.61 12.55 -3.58
CA ASP A 335 -20.91 12.03 -3.16
C ASP A 335 -22.00 12.25 -4.22
N THR A 336 -21.85 13.28 -5.07
CA THR A 336 -22.78 13.59 -6.17
C THR A 336 -22.56 12.75 -7.43
N TYR A 337 -21.38 12.14 -7.57
CA TYR A 337 -21.00 11.33 -8.73
C TYR A 337 -21.62 9.93 -8.69
N GLY A 338 -22.13 9.51 -7.53
CA GLY A 338 -22.66 8.18 -7.31
C GLY A 338 -21.59 7.09 -7.40
N ALA A 339 -22.01 5.87 -7.11
CA ALA A 339 -21.17 4.69 -7.23
C ALA A 339 -21.28 4.07 -8.63
N ASP A 340 -20.17 3.57 -9.15
CA ASP A 340 -20.15 2.60 -10.22
C ASP A 340 -20.76 1.29 -9.72
N PRO A 341 -21.88 0.81 -10.32
CA PRO A 341 -22.60 -0.35 -9.82
C PRO A 341 -21.79 -1.65 -9.94
N GLU A 342 -20.93 -1.78 -10.95
CA GLU A 342 -20.11 -2.98 -11.14
C GLU A 342 -19.00 -3.05 -10.10
N MET A 343 -18.29 -1.94 -9.88
CA MET A 343 -17.23 -1.89 -8.87
C MET A 343 -17.79 -2.04 -7.46
N LEU A 344 -18.98 -1.48 -7.21
CA LEU A 344 -19.67 -1.65 -5.93
C LEU A 344 -20.11 -3.11 -5.71
N ALA A 345 -20.65 -3.78 -6.73
CA ALA A 345 -21.05 -5.18 -6.66
C ALA A 345 -19.84 -6.10 -6.43
N LEU A 346 -18.74 -5.90 -7.15
CA LEU A 346 -17.49 -6.63 -6.97
C LEU A 346 -16.95 -6.46 -5.55
N THR A 347 -16.91 -5.22 -5.05
CA THR A 347 -16.44 -4.90 -3.69
C THR A 347 -17.30 -5.59 -2.63
N LYS A 348 -18.63 -5.55 -2.77
CA LYS A 348 -19.57 -6.26 -1.88
C LYS A 348 -19.36 -7.76 -1.89
N SER A 349 -19.21 -8.37 -3.08
CA SER A 349 -19.01 -9.82 -3.20
C SER A 349 -17.71 -10.27 -2.55
N ILE A 350 -16.62 -9.52 -2.70
CA ILE A 350 -15.33 -9.82 -2.06
C ILE A 350 -15.44 -9.69 -0.55
N ILE A 351 -16.01 -8.59 -0.03
CA ILE A 351 -16.17 -8.40 1.41
C ILE A 351 -17.04 -9.51 2.01
N ASP A 352 -18.16 -9.83 1.37
CA ASP A 352 -19.08 -10.86 1.87
C ASP A 352 -18.37 -12.23 2.00
N ARG A 353 -17.52 -12.55 1.02
CA ARG A 353 -16.74 -13.79 0.98
C ARG A 353 -15.62 -13.88 2.01
N TYR A 354 -15.02 -12.75 2.41
CA TYR A 354 -13.87 -12.75 3.33
C TYR A 354 -14.18 -12.27 4.75
N LYS A 355 -15.38 -11.76 5.04
CA LYS A 355 -15.77 -11.32 6.39
C LYS A 355 -15.68 -12.41 7.46
N PHE A 356 -15.65 -13.69 7.09
CA PHE A 356 -15.42 -14.78 8.05
C PHE A 356 -14.06 -14.66 8.78
N MET A 357 -13.07 -13.98 8.17
CA MET A 357 -11.74 -13.75 8.75
C MET A 357 -11.76 -12.99 10.08
N ILE A 358 -12.84 -12.26 10.37
CA ILE A 358 -13.03 -11.51 11.60
C ILE A 358 -14.11 -12.09 12.51
N ASN A 359 -14.62 -13.30 12.23
CA ASN A 359 -15.59 -13.95 13.11
C ASN A 359 -14.94 -14.32 14.46
N ALA A 360 -15.55 -13.81 15.53
CA ALA A 360 -15.05 -13.87 16.92
C ALA A 360 -14.65 -15.28 17.38
N THR A 361 -15.37 -16.31 16.92
CA THR A 361 -15.09 -17.72 17.30
C THR A 361 -13.71 -18.23 16.90
N SER A 362 -13.10 -17.60 15.88
CA SER A 362 -11.73 -17.91 15.45
C SER A 362 -10.67 -17.40 16.43
N PHE A 363 -11.04 -16.50 17.35
CA PHE A 363 -10.18 -15.83 18.32
C PHE A 363 -10.70 -15.97 19.78
N ASP A 364 -11.68 -16.83 20.05
CA ASP A 364 -12.15 -17.12 21.42
C ASP A 364 -11.03 -17.70 22.32
N LYS A 365 -10.01 -18.33 21.72
CA LYS A 365 -8.85 -18.85 22.46
C LYS A 365 -7.95 -17.77 23.08
N PHE A 366 -8.13 -16.50 22.73
CA PHE A 366 -7.37 -15.39 23.30
C PHE A 366 -7.89 -14.95 24.68
N GLU A 367 -9.07 -15.42 25.10
CA GLU A 367 -9.65 -15.16 26.42
C GLU A 367 -8.83 -15.77 27.58
N LYS A 368 -7.92 -16.71 27.31
CA LYS A 368 -7.05 -17.32 28.34
C LYS A 368 -5.89 -16.45 28.80
N VAL A 369 -5.72 -15.26 28.22
CA VAL A 369 -4.82 -14.25 28.79
C VAL A 369 -5.65 -13.50 29.83
N GLU A 370 -5.37 -13.73 31.13
CA GLU A 370 -6.12 -13.10 32.22
C GLU A 370 -6.06 -11.56 32.10
N PHE A 371 -7.14 -10.96 31.61
CA PHE A 371 -7.33 -9.52 31.61
C PHE A 371 -8.43 -9.15 32.59
N THR A 372 -8.17 -8.16 33.44
CA THR A 372 -9.14 -7.65 34.42
C THR A 372 -10.39 -7.08 33.72
N LYS A 373 -11.58 -7.43 34.23
CA LYS A 373 -12.88 -6.88 33.80
C LYS A 373 -12.88 -5.35 33.83
N GLY A 374 -13.26 -4.72 32.71
CA GLY A 374 -13.26 -3.26 32.51
C GLY A 374 -12.11 -2.72 31.65
N SER A 375 -11.25 -3.59 31.11
CA SER A 375 -10.12 -3.23 30.23
C SER A 375 -10.52 -3.00 28.78
N ARG A 376 -9.61 -2.42 27.97
CA ARG A 376 -9.73 -2.12 26.52
C ARG A 376 -10.17 -3.31 25.63
N PHE A 377 -10.26 -4.52 26.16
CA PHE A 377 -10.62 -5.75 25.45
C PHE A 377 -12.08 -5.80 24.99
N SER A 378 -13.03 -5.22 25.74
CA SER A 378 -14.44 -5.17 25.30
C SER A 378 -14.63 -4.32 24.03
N LYS A 379 -13.90 -3.20 23.94
CA LYS A 379 -13.85 -2.37 22.73
C LYS A 379 -13.18 -3.09 21.55
N PHE A 380 -12.18 -3.94 21.82
CA PHE A 380 -11.54 -4.74 20.78
C PHE A 380 -12.53 -5.72 20.12
N GLN A 381 -13.38 -6.40 20.90
CA GLN A 381 -14.42 -7.29 20.36
C GLN A 381 -15.46 -6.54 19.49
N THR A 382 -15.87 -5.33 19.88
CA THR A 382 -16.82 -4.54 19.07
C THR A 382 -16.22 -4.08 17.75
N ASP A 383 -14.94 -3.69 17.76
CA ASP A 383 -14.22 -3.20 16.58
C ASP A 383 -13.83 -4.35 15.61
N MET A 384 -13.76 -5.59 16.10
CA MET A 384 -13.55 -6.83 15.33
C MET A 384 -14.87 -7.51 14.94
N SER A 385 -15.94 -6.76 14.72
CA SER A 385 -17.22 -7.33 14.27
C SER A 385 -17.42 -7.19 12.76
N GLU A 386 -18.19 -8.10 12.17
CA GLU A 386 -18.68 -7.97 10.79
C GLU A 386 -19.37 -6.63 10.58
N THR A 387 -20.20 -6.20 11.55
CA THR A 387 -20.86 -4.90 11.53
C THR A 387 -19.86 -3.75 11.44
N ALA A 388 -18.80 -3.76 12.25
CA ALA A 388 -17.78 -2.72 12.22
C ALA A 388 -17.06 -2.68 10.86
N LEU A 389 -16.71 -3.83 10.28
CA LEU A 389 -16.13 -3.89 8.93
C LEU A 389 -17.07 -3.27 7.89
N LEU A 390 -18.33 -3.73 7.84
CA LEU A 390 -19.30 -3.30 6.84
C LEU A 390 -19.62 -1.80 6.93
N GLN A 391 -19.74 -1.26 8.14
CA GLN A 391 -19.97 0.18 8.36
C GLN A 391 -18.85 1.06 7.79
N HIS A 392 -17.60 0.60 7.85
CA HIS A 392 -16.47 1.35 7.30
C HIS A 392 -16.26 1.10 5.81
N CYS A 393 -16.53 -0.12 5.31
CA CYS A 393 -16.38 -0.43 3.88
C CYS A 393 -17.45 0.24 3.00
N PHE A 394 -18.63 0.54 3.55
CA PHE A 394 -19.75 1.14 2.81
C PHE A 394 -20.29 2.38 3.53
N PRO A 395 -19.48 3.43 3.69
CA PRO A 395 -19.98 4.66 4.28
C PRO A 395 -20.90 5.38 3.28
N ASP A 396 -21.92 6.07 3.78
CA ASP A 396 -22.84 6.85 2.92
C ASP A 396 -22.11 8.02 2.23
N THR A 397 -21.16 8.62 2.93
CA THR A 397 -20.32 9.74 2.46
C THR A 397 -18.90 9.55 2.96
N LEU A 398 -17.92 10.16 2.29
CA LEU A 398 -16.53 10.08 2.76
C LEU A 398 -16.36 10.71 4.17
N ALA A 399 -17.11 11.78 4.45
CA ALA A 399 -17.13 12.43 5.75
C ALA A 399 -17.58 11.52 6.91
N ALA A 400 -18.38 10.48 6.63
CA ALA A 400 -18.84 9.54 7.65
C ALA A 400 -17.69 8.73 8.28
N LEU A 401 -16.57 8.59 7.58
CA LEU A 401 -15.38 7.89 8.08
C LEU A 401 -14.61 8.70 9.14
N LYS A 402 -14.83 10.02 9.22
CA LYS A 402 -14.13 10.93 10.16
C LYS A 402 -12.61 10.73 10.12
N LEU A 403 -12.01 10.92 8.95
CA LEU A 403 -10.61 10.58 8.69
C LEU A 403 -9.62 11.41 9.52
N ASP A 404 -10.00 12.63 9.94
CA ASP A 404 -9.20 13.51 10.79
C ASP A 404 -9.41 13.32 12.30
N GLU A 405 -10.18 12.30 12.72
CA GLU A 405 -10.41 12.01 14.13
C GLU A 405 -9.12 11.55 14.82
N TYR A 406 -8.52 12.47 15.58
CA TYR A 406 -7.19 12.29 16.21
C TYR A 406 -7.00 10.96 16.96
N SER A 407 -8.04 10.47 17.65
CA SER A 407 -7.94 9.24 18.46
C SER A 407 -7.82 7.93 17.66
N SER A 408 -8.10 7.99 16.36
CA SER A 408 -8.21 6.83 15.47
C SER A 408 -7.69 7.13 14.06
N ILE A 409 -6.80 8.13 13.93
CA ILE A 409 -6.33 8.68 12.66
C ILE A 409 -5.77 7.61 11.71
N GLY A 410 -4.90 6.72 12.22
CA GLY A 410 -4.34 5.59 11.45
C GLY A 410 -5.17 4.29 11.54
N TYR A 411 -6.47 4.35 11.83
CA TYR A 411 -7.29 3.15 11.98
C TYR A 411 -7.54 2.47 10.63
N VAL A 412 -7.18 1.19 10.52
CA VAL A 412 -7.15 0.49 9.23
C VAL A 412 -8.48 0.42 8.49
N TYR A 413 -9.61 0.30 9.19
CA TYR A 413 -10.92 0.27 8.52
C TYR A 413 -11.33 1.63 7.95
N LYS A 414 -10.89 2.74 8.53
CA LYS A 414 -11.09 4.07 7.92
C LYS A 414 -10.32 4.18 6.61
N CYS A 415 -9.06 3.71 6.60
CA CYS A 415 -8.23 3.69 5.41
C CYS A 415 -8.79 2.76 4.32
N LEU A 416 -9.17 1.53 4.68
CA LEU A 416 -9.85 0.60 3.78
C LEU A 416 -11.13 1.23 3.21
N GLY A 417 -11.97 1.78 4.09
CA GLY A 417 -13.21 2.45 3.72
C GLY A 417 -13.00 3.58 2.73
N ALA A 418 -12.02 4.45 2.98
CA ALA A 418 -11.67 5.55 2.09
C ALA A 418 -11.22 5.05 0.70
N GLY A 419 -10.35 4.04 0.68
CA GLY A 419 -9.88 3.41 -0.56
C GLY A 419 -11.01 2.80 -1.38
N LEU A 420 -11.90 2.04 -0.75
CA LEU A 420 -13.07 1.41 -1.39
C LEU A 420 -14.11 2.44 -1.84
N TYR A 421 -14.34 3.47 -1.02
CA TYR A 421 -15.27 4.55 -1.35
C TYR A 421 -14.83 5.27 -2.64
N CYS A 422 -13.53 5.59 -2.75
CA CYS A 422 -12.93 6.17 -3.94
C CYS A 422 -12.95 5.21 -5.13
N PHE A 423 -12.51 3.96 -4.93
CA PHE A 423 -12.48 2.93 -5.97
C PHE A 423 -13.84 2.70 -6.64
N THR A 424 -14.92 2.77 -5.87
CA THR A 424 -16.29 2.54 -6.34
C THR A 424 -16.96 3.76 -6.97
N ARG A 425 -16.29 4.92 -7.10
CA ARG A 425 -16.91 6.09 -7.74
C ARG A 425 -17.11 5.89 -9.24
N ASN A 426 -18.15 6.54 -9.77
CA ASN A 426 -18.35 6.64 -11.21
C ASN A 426 -17.34 7.60 -11.85
N LEU A 427 -16.55 7.10 -12.80
CA LEU A 427 -15.48 7.86 -13.45
C LEU A 427 -15.95 8.61 -14.72
N ASN A 428 -17.14 8.29 -15.25
CA ASN A 428 -17.62 8.78 -16.55
C ASN A 428 -18.17 10.21 -16.55
N GLN A 429 -18.25 10.85 -15.37
CA GLN A 429 -18.78 12.22 -15.27
C GLN A 429 -17.69 13.30 -15.41
N GLN A 430 -16.44 12.91 -15.66
CA GLN A 430 -15.33 13.83 -15.91
C GLN A 430 -14.88 13.75 -17.38
N ASN A 431 -14.13 14.76 -17.82
CA ASN A 431 -13.61 14.83 -19.19
C ASN A 431 -12.71 13.64 -19.56
N SER A 432 -12.03 13.07 -18.55
CA SER A 432 -11.18 11.89 -18.68
C SER A 432 -11.11 11.12 -17.37
N GLU A 433 -10.74 9.84 -17.44
CA GLU A 433 -10.46 9.02 -16.24
C GLU A 433 -9.31 9.60 -15.40
N GLY A 434 -8.33 10.28 -16.01
CA GLY A 434 -7.27 10.99 -15.30
C GLY A 434 -7.78 12.21 -14.54
N ASP A 435 -8.74 12.95 -15.09
CA ASP A 435 -9.41 14.04 -14.37
C ASP A 435 -10.27 13.51 -13.22
N ALA A 436 -10.94 12.37 -13.42
CA ALA A 436 -11.64 11.66 -12.34
C ALA A 436 -10.67 11.22 -11.23
N PHE A 437 -9.52 10.65 -11.57
CA PHE A 437 -8.48 10.29 -10.60
C PHE A 437 -8.05 11.50 -9.77
N LYS A 438 -7.64 12.61 -10.41
CA LYS A 438 -7.23 13.84 -9.70
C LYS A 438 -8.31 14.32 -8.76
N LYS A 439 -9.55 14.39 -9.25
CA LYS A 439 -10.67 14.90 -8.48
C LYS A 439 -10.93 14.04 -7.24
N ILE A 440 -11.07 12.73 -7.42
CA ILE A 440 -11.36 11.80 -6.33
C ILE A 440 -10.23 11.81 -5.28
N ILE A 441 -8.97 11.75 -5.71
CA ILE A 441 -7.83 11.81 -4.78
C ILE A 441 -7.77 13.17 -4.07
N THR A 442 -7.96 14.29 -4.77
CA THR A 442 -7.96 15.62 -4.12
C THR A 442 -9.03 15.71 -3.04
N GLU A 443 -10.26 15.28 -3.33
CA GLU A 443 -11.33 15.33 -2.36
C GLU A 443 -11.07 14.43 -1.15
N LEU A 444 -10.49 13.24 -1.36
CA LEU A 444 -10.04 12.39 -0.28
C LEU A 444 -8.97 13.06 0.59
N VAL A 445 -7.95 13.65 -0.03
CA VAL A 445 -6.88 14.35 0.67
C VAL A 445 -7.44 15.54 1.47
N LEU A 446 -8.48 16.22 1.00
CA LEU A 446 -9.11 17.33 1.72
C LEU A 446 -9.92 16.91 2.95
N GLU A 447 -10.23 15.62 3.14
CA GLU A 447 -10.72 15.10 4.42
C GLU A 447 -9.64 15.05 5.51
N ALA A 448 -8.38 15.24 5.12
CA ALA A 448 -7.21 15.32 6.00
C ALA A 448 -7.01 14.06 6.87
N GLY A 449 -6.41 14.22 8.05
CA GLY A 449 -6.05 13.08 8.89
C GLY A 449 -4.83 12.33 8.36
N ASP A 450 -4.95 11.01 8.20
CA ASP A 450 -3.89 10.13 7.66
C ASP A 450 -3.92 10.13 6.12
N ALA A 451 -3.78 11.33 5.56
CA ALA A 451 -4.18 11.63 4.19
C ALA A 451 -3.29 10.96 3.12
N ASP A 452 -1.98 10.87 3.36
CA ASP A 452 -1.02 10.14 2.52
C ASP A 452 -1.39 8.66 2.41
N THR A 453 -1.56 7.95 3.53
CA THR A 453 -1.92 6.53 3.52
C THR A 453 -3.30 6.27 2.93
N ASN A 454 -4.30 7.09 3.27
CA ASN A 454 -5.62 6.96 2.68
C ASN A 454 -5.56 7.12 1.15
N ALA A 455 -4.84 8.14 0.67
CA ALA A 455 -4.69 8.41 -0.75
C ALA A 455 -3.80 7.39 -1.46
N ALA A 456 -2.78 6.82 -0.82
CA ALA A 456 -1.94 5.76 -1.37
C ALA A 456 -2.76 4.50 -1.68
N VAL A 457 -3.62 4.07 -0.74
CA VAL A 457 -4.50 2.91 -0.93
C VAL A 457 -5.55 3.18 -2.02
N ALA A 458 -6.20 4.35 -1.97
CA ALA A 458 -7.17 4.76 -2.99
C ALA A 458 -6.52 4.87 -4.38
N GLY A 459 -5.34 5.45 -4.44
CA GLY A 459 -4.54 5.64 -5.64
C GLY A 459 -4.10 4.32 -6.26
N ALA A 460 -3.69 3.34 -5.44
CA ALA A 460 -3.36 1.99 -5.92
C ALA A 460 -4.56 1.32 -6.60
N LEU A 461 -5.74 1.38 -5.97
CA LEU A 461 -6.97 0.79 -6.50
C LEU A 461 -7.45 1.50 -7.78
N LEU A 462 -7.53 2.83 -7.75
CA LEU A 462 -7.95 3.62 -8.91
C LEU A 462 -6.95 3.51 -10.06
N GLY A 463 -5.65 3.56 -9.77
CA GLY A 463 -4.60 3.39 -10.76
C GLY A 463 -4.62 2.01 -11.41
N THR A 464 -4.87 0.94 -10.64
CA THR A 464 -5.11 -0.40 -11.20
C THR A 464 -6.36 -0.43 -12.09
N ARG A 465 -7.42 0.27 -11.68
CA ARG A 465 -8.68 0.32 -12.42
C ARG A 465 -8.51 0.99 -13.79
N ILE A 466 -7.89 2.17 -13.84
CA ILE A 466 -7.80 2.98 -15.06
C ILE A 466 -6.55 2.70 -15.91
N GLY A 467 -5.48 2.18 -15.29
CA GLY A 467 -4.18 1.96 -15.95
C GLY A 467 -3.27 3.20 -15.93
N TYR A 468 -1.95 2.99 -16.03
CA TYR A 468 -0.94 4.05 -15.97
C TYR A 468 -1.13 5.10 -17.08
N ASN A 469 -1.44 4.67 -18.29
CA ASN A 469 -1.60 5.55 -19.45
C ASN A 469 -2.70 6.60 -19.28
N LYS A 470 -3.64 6.37 -18.36
CA LYS A 470 -4.74 7.29 -18.06
C LYS A 470 -4.51 8.12 -16.79
N LEU A 471 -3.44 7.87 -16.04
CA LEU A 471 -3.08 8.70 -14.90
C LEU A 471 -2.81 10.15 -15.34
N PRO A 472 -2.98 11.12 -14.43
CA PRO A 472 -2.81 12.53 -14.77
C PRO A 472 -1.36 12.82 -15.09
N LYS A 473 -1.07 13.17 -16.35
CA LYS A 473 0.29 13.31 -16.87
C LYS A 473 1.10 14.31 -16.06
N GLU A 474 0.51 15.45 -15.73
CA GLU A 474 1.16 16.48 -14.92
C GLU A 474 1.55 15.95 -13.54
N TRP A 475 0.75 15.08 -12.92
CA TRP A 475 1.08 14.50 -11.63
C TRP A 475 2.18 13.45 -11.77
N VAL A 476 2.11 12.60 -12.78
CA VAL A 476 3.13 11.60 -13.07
C VAL A 476 4.50 12.26 -13.33
N GLU A 477 4.54 13.34 -14.12
CA GLU A 477 5.77 14.11 -14.36
C GLU A 477 6.22 14.92 -13.13
N GLY A 478 5.29 15.28 -12.24
CA GLY A 478 5.58 15.97 -10.98
C GLY A 478 6.16 15.08 -9.89
N LEU A 479 6.10 13.75 -10.04
CA LEU A 479 6.59 12.79 -9.07
C LEU A 479 8.13 12.79 -9.07
N LEU A 480 8.73 13.04 -7.91
CA LEU A 480 10.18 12.94 -7.76
C LEU A 480 10.59 11.46 -7.87
N PHE A 481 11.74 11.20 -8.47
CA PHE A 481 12.25 9.83 -8.70
C PHE A 481 11.37 8.94 -9.60
N LYS A 482 10.49 9.53 -10.42
CA LYS A 482 9.65 8.84 -11.42
C LYS A 482 10.40 7.75 -12.20
N ASP A 483 11.56 8.10 -12.77
CA ASP A 483 12.36 7.18 -13.60
C ASP A 483 12.89 5.98 -12.80
N TRP A 484 13.16 6.17 -11.51
CA TRP A 484 13.60 5.10 -10.62
C TRP A 484 12.44 4.15 -10.31
N LEU A 485 11.26 4.70 -10.00
CA LEU A 485 10.03 3.93 -9.77
C LEU A 485 9.64 3.12 -11.02
N GLU A 486 9.78 3.73 -12.19
CA GLU A 486 9.55 3.07 -13.48
C GLU A 486 10.49 1.88 -13.67
N LYS A 487 11.80 2.06 -13.46
CA LYS A 487 12.78 0.97 -13.57
C LYS A 487 12.49 -0.21 -12.63
N ARG A 488 12.00 0.05 -11.41
CA ARG A 488 11.60 -1.01 -10.48
C ARG A 488 10.34 -1.72 -10.93
N THR A 489 9.38 -0.97 -11.45
CA THR A 489 8.16 -1.53 -12.04
C THR A 489 8.50 -2.45 -13.22
N ASP A 490 9.38 -2.03 -14.12
CA ASP A 490 9.81 -2.81 -15.28
C ASP A 490 10.54 -4.09 -14.86
N SER A 491 11.38 -3.99 -13.84
CA SER A 491 12.10 -5.13 -13.27
C SER A 491 11.15 -6.15 -12.65
N LEU A 492 10.13 -5.70 -11.92
CA LEU A 492 9.09 -6.56 -11.40
C LEU A 492 8.30 -7.21 -12.53
N TRP A 493 7.85 -6.42 -13.52
CA TRP A 493 7.10 -6.95 -14.66
C TRP A 493 7.86 -8.03 -15.40
N ALA A 494 9.16 -7.83 -15.66
CA ALA A 494 10.01 -8.83 -16.32
C ALA A 494 10.09 -10.16 -15.54
N ILE A 495 9.90 -10.14 -14.21
CA ILE A 495 9.81 -11.35 -13.40
C ILE A 495 8.42 -11.98 -13.53
N LEU A 496 7.35 -11.19 -13.45
CA LEU A 496 5.97 -11.68 -13.47
C LEU A 496 5.50 -12.14 -14.85
N SER A 497 6.01 -11.54 -15.93
CA SER A 497 5.58 -11.80 -17.30
C SER A 497 6.29 -12.99 -17.96
N ASN A 498 7.28 -13.59 -17.29
CA ASN A 498 8.08 -14.68 -17.84
C ASN A 498 7.24 -15.97 -17.94
N LYS A 499 6.69 -16.22 -19.13
CA LYS A 499 6.11 -17.51 -19.53
C LYS A 499 7.23 -18.56 -19.64
N GLU A 500 6.96 -19.82 -19.30
CA GLU A 500 7.82 -20.92 -19.76
C GLU A 500 7.90 -20.83 -21.29
N GLN A 501 9.09 -20.56 -21.83
CA GLN A 501 9.36 -20.85 -23.23
C GLN A 501 9.26 -22.38 -23.38
N LYS A 502 8.24 -22.82 -24.13
CA LYS A 502 8.03 -24.24 -24.46
C LYS A 502 9.25 -24.86 -25.12
#